data_AF-A0A3D3CSJ1-F1
#
_entry.id   AF-A0A3D3CSJ1-F1
#
_cell.length_a   1.000
_cell.length_b   1.000
_cell.length_c   1.000
_cell.angle_alpha   90.00
_cell.angle_beta   90.00
_cell.angle_gamma   90.00
#
_symmetry.space_group_name_H-M   'P 1'
#
loop_
_entity.id
_entity.type
_entity.pdbx_description
1 polymer ?
#
loop_
_entity_poly.entity_id
_entity_poly.type
_entity_poly.pdbx_seq_one_letter_code
_entity_poly.pdbx_strand_id
1 'polypeptide(L)'
;MRTTHTTLFLSALLSFLFLNTAAQDKWDLRRCVEYAMTNNISIKQADIDSRTYKMSYDQAKMTQLGTANAATALGLNFGRSINQTTNIYTNTQGLSQFYNLNVGITLFNWFALRRAVESNKYSYEAQVINIDKIKNDVTLNVAAAYLSALLSKEQVTLAKTKLILTKQQLDNTRALVNAGSVPELNAAELEVQFATDTAAVINAQETYDINNLQLKAILNLDAAAPFDLDTPPVETIPVEPIATLQPDLVYSIAVGTFPQQKMNDLRISASQKYVDYTRGRLYPTLSAYGALGDNFFNNLRHVEYQSIITATNGYALNPITNDQYQVFITNPNPVYSSQSIWKAFQGYGDQMSNNFGQQVGLQLNIPIFNGNSARTNYKKAQLNVASAKLTKDNDLLNLKQGVYQAYYNAVASMEKFEANKKAVIVAEKSFDLATKRYNIGMLNTIDYLTNQNNLFTARINVLIAQYDYVFRMKVLEYYKGLGIKL
;
A
#
# COMPACT_ATOMS: atom_id res chain seq x y z
N MET A 1 6.69 34.15 69.69
CA MET A 1 7.83 33.51 69.00
C MET A 1 7.32 32.27 68.28
N ARG A 2 7.03 32.40 66.97
CA ARG A 2 6.51 31.33 66.11
C ARG A 2 7.27 31.41 64.79
N THR A 3 8.30 30.58 64.66
CA THR A 3 9.01 30.29 63.41
C THR A 3 9.33 28.79 63.44
N THR A 4 9.47 28.16 62.26
CA THR A 4 10.03 26.80 62.03
C THR A 4 9.11 25.59 61.76
N HIS A 5 7.94 25.73 61.12
CA HIS A 5 7.25 24.53 60.59
C HIS A 5 6.78 24.58 59.12
N THR A 6 6.96 25.68 58.39
CA THR A 6 6.52 25.79 56.98
C THR A 6 7.63 25.65 55.93
N THR A 7 8.89 25.54 56.32
CA THR A 7 10.04 25.38 55.39
C THR A 7 10.52 23.93 55.20
N LEU A 8 9.98 22.97 55.97
CA LEU A 8 10.39 21.56 55.89
C LEU A 8 9.48 20.70 55.00
N PHE A 9 8.31 21.21 54.60
CA PHE A 9 7.41 20.53 53.65
C PHE A 9 7.68 20.90 52.18
N LEU A 10 8.46 21.95 51.92
CA LEU A 10 8.83 22.36 50.55
C LEU A 10 10.17 21.74 50.08
N SER A 11 10.99 21.23 51.00
CA SER A 11 12.24 20.50 50.69
C SER A 11 12.03 19.00 50.46
N ALA A 12 10.91 18.43 50.90
CA ALA A 12 10.55 17.03 50.65
C ALA A 12 9.76 16.81 49.34
N LEU A 13 9.28 17.88 48.70
CA LEU A 13 8.63 17.80 47.38
C LEU A 13 9.61 18.01 46.21
N LEU A 14 10.86 18.36 46.49
CA LEU A 14 11.92 18.58 45.48
C LEU A 14 12.83 17.37 45.25
N SER A 15 12.64 16.28 45.98
CA SER A 15 13.49 15.07 45.92
C SER A 15 12.84 13.90 45.14
N PHE A 16 11.68 14.12 44.51
CA PHE A 16 10.97 13.12 43.69
C PHE A 16 10.79 13.54 42.22
N LEU A 17 11.57 14.51 41.74
CA LEU A 17 11.91 14.57 40.32
C LEU A 17 12.93 13.46 40.05
N PHE A 18 12.43 12.23 39.99
CA PHE A 18 13.07 11.20 39.20
C PHE A 18 13.22 11.80 37.80
N LEU A 19 14.42 12.25 37.50
CA LEU A 19 15.00 12.13 36.19
C LEU A 19 14.75 10.68 35.77
N ASN A 20 13.62 10.44 35.10
CA ASN A 20 13.60 9.49 34.01
C ASN A 20 14.56 10.07 32.98
N THR A 21 15.86 9.94 33.25
CA THR A 21 16.79 9.57 32.20
C THR A 21 16.20 8.29 31.67
N ALA A 22 15.30 8.41 30.69
CA ALA A 22 15.16 7.37 29.71
C ALA A 22 16.59 7.15 29.24
N ALA A 23 17.23 6.09 29.73
CA ALA A 23 18.35 5.51 29.04
C ALA A 23 17.83 5.39 27.62
N GLN A 24 18.37 6.21 26.74
CA GLN A 24 17.88 6.34 25.40
C GLN A 24 18.22 5.00 24.76
N ASP A 25 17.27 4.07 24.80
CA ASP A 25 17.51 2.71 24.32
C ASP A 25 18.06 2.86 22.92
N LYS A 26 19.27 2.34 22.72
CA LYS A 26 19.94 2.45 21.43
C LYS A 26 19.16 1.67 20.38
N TRP A 27 19.26 2.11 19.14
CA TRP A 27 18.63 1.44 18.01
C TRP A 27 19.61 0.41 17.46
N ASP A 28 19.46 -0.84 17.90
CA ASP A 28 20.07 -1.98 17.23
C ASP A 28 19.25 -2.35 15.98
N LEU A 29 19.82 -3.21 15.13
CA LEU A 29 19.12 -3.61 13.91
C LEU A 29 17.81 -4.34 14.22
N ARG A 30 17.80 -5.25 15.20
CA ARG A 30 16.61 -6.04 15.53
C ARG A 30 15.43 -5.14 15.81
N ARG A 31 15.64 -4.12 16.65
CA ARG A 31 14.62 -3.11 16.95
C ARG A 31 14.23 -2.29 15.73
N CYS A 32 15.19 -1.91 14.88
CA CYS A 32 14.88 -1.21 13.62
C CYS A 32 13.94 -2.05 12.74
N VAL A 33 14.23 -3.35 12.59
CA VAL A 33 13.42 -4.27 11.79
C VAL A 33 12.04 -4.48 12.42
N GLU A 34 11.95 -4.78 13.71
CA GLU A 34 10.67 -4.97 14.42
C GLU A 34 9.80 -3.71 14.36
N TYR A 35 10.41 -2.53 14.53
CA TYR A 35 9.73 -1.26 14.39
C TYR A 35 9.21 -1.05 12.96
N ALA A 36 10.05 -1.30 11.95
CA ALA A 36 9.66 -1.20 10.54
C ALA A 36 8.53 -2.17 10.20
N MET A 37 8.55 -3.40 10.71
CA MET A 37 7.50 -4.40 10.47
C MET A 37 6.11 -3.92 10.90
N THR A 38 6.04 -3.08 11.94
CA THR A 38 4.78 -2.58 12.49
C THR A 38 4.40 -1.21 11.92
N ASN A 39 5.39 -0.35 11.69
CA ASN A 39 5.16 1.07 11.37
C ASN A 39 5.34 1.43 9.89
N ASN A 40 6.01 0.57 9.11
CA ASN A 40 6.29 0.88 7.71
C ASN A 40 5.00 0.97 6.88
N ILE A 41 4.89 2.05 6.10
CA ILE A 41 3.71 2.42 5.31
C ILE A 41 3.48 1.42 4.18
N SER A 42 4.53 0.89 3.56
CA SER A 42 4.40 -0.10 2.48
C SER A 42 3.78 -1.41 3.00
N ILE A 43 4.12 -1.83 4.22
CA ILE A 43 3.50 -3.01 4.86
C ILE A 43 2.03 -2.73 5.19
N LYS A 44 1.72 -1.55 5.76
CA LYS A 44 0.33 -1.13 6.03
C LYS A 44 -0.51 -1.06 4.76
N GLN A 45 0.05 -0.54 3.66
CA GLN A 45 -0.60 -0.51 2.36
C GLN A 45 -0.88 -1.92 1.84
N ALA A 46 0.08 -2.83 1.96
CA ALA A 46 -0.10 -4.23 1.57
C ALA A 46 -1.20 -4.95 2.37
N ASP A 47 -1.33 -4.65 3.66
CA ASP A 47 -2.43 -5.15 4.52
C ASP A 47 -3.79 -4.58 4.07
N ILE A 48 -3.88 -3.27 3.79
CA ILE A 48 -5.09 -2.64 3.25
C ILE A 48 -5.50 -3.27 1.91
N ASP A 49 -4.54 -3.49 1.02
CA ASP A 49 -4.78 -4.15 -0.26
C ASP A 49 -5.30 -5.58 -0.03
N SER A 50 -4.67 -6.36 0.85
CA SER A 50 -5.14 -7.71 1.18
C SER A 50 -6.59 -7.72 1.72
N ARG A 51 -6.96 -6.75 2.57
CA ARG A 51 -8.33 -6.58 3.07
C ARG A 51 -9.31 -6.23 1.96
N THR A 52 -8.90 -5.43 0.99
CA THR A 52 -9.72 -5.10 -0.20
C THR A 52 -9.99 -6.36 -1.05
N TYR A 53 -8.97 -7.22 -1.22
CA TYR A 53 -9.16 -8.50 -1.90
C TYR A 53 -10.02 -9.48 -1.09
N LYS A 54 -9.93 -9.45 0.24
CA LYS A 54 -10.83 -10.21 1.12
C LYS A 54 -12.28 -9.79 0.96
N MET A 55 -12.55 -8.48 0.94
CA MET A 55 -13.90 -7.95 0.69
C MET A 55 -14.43 -8.39 -0.68
N SER A 56 -13.57 -8.40 -1.71
CA SER A 56 -13.94 -8.87 -3.05
C SER A 56 -14.28 -10.38 -3.07
N TYR A 57 -13.53 -11.19 -2.31
CA TYR A 57 -13.84 -12.61 -2.11
C TYR A 57 -15.17 -12.84 -1.39
N ASP A 58 -15.44 -12.08 -0.34
CA ASP A 58 -16.69 -12.19 0.42
C ASP A 58 -17.88 -11.67 -0.42
N GLN A 59 -17.72 -10.58 -1.17
CA GLN A 59 -18.73 -10.09 -2.12
C GLN A 59 -19.04 -11.13 -3.21
N ALA A 60 -18.02 -11.83 -3.72
CA ALA A 60 -18.22 -12.90 -4.70
C ALA A 60 -19.07 -14.05 -4.12
N LYS A 61 -18.94 -14.37 -2.82
CA LYS A 61 -19.83 -15.33 -2.14
C LYS A 61 -21.25 -14.81 -2.04
N MET A 62 -21.42 -13.56 -1.62
CA MET A 62 -22.74 -12.94 -1.47
C MET A 62 -23.49 -12.86 -2.80
N THR A 63 -22.77 -12.67 -3.90
CA THR A 63 -23.35 -12.66 -5.25
C THR A 63 -24.03 -14.00 -5.61
N GLN A 64 -23.67 -15.11 -4.96
CA GLN A 64 -24.35 -16.40 -5.15
C GLN A 64 -25.73 -16.46 -4.50
N LEU A 65 -26.02 -15.59 -3.52
CA LEU A 65 -27.28 -15.55 -2.79
C LEU A 65 -28.36 -14.71 -3.50
N GLY A 66 -27.98 -14.02 -4.58
CA GLY A 66 -28.87 -13.15 -5.34
C GLY A 66 -28.79 -11.68 -4.92
N THR A 67 -29.78 -10.91 -5.35
CA THR A 67 -29.92 -9.48 -5.11
C THR A 67 -31.33 -9.18 -4.65
N ALA A 68 -31.47 -8.14 -3.82
CA ALA A 68 -32.74 -7.57 -3.42
C ALA A 68 -32.62 -6.05 -3.52
N ASN A 69 -33.49 -5.41 -4.27
CA ASN A 69 -33.47 -3.98 -4.52
C ASN A 69 -34.86 -3.41 -4.29
N ALA A 70 -34.97 -2.46 -3.36
CA ALA A 70 -36.17 -1.66 -3.18
C ALA A 70 -35.98 -0.31 -3.88
N ALA A 71 -36.99 0.12 -4.62
CA ALA A 71 -37.03 1.39 -5.30
C ALA A 71 -38.37 2.07 -5.02
N THR A 72 -38.33 3.40 -4.87
CA THR A 72 -39.52 4.24 -4.88
C THR A 72 -39.20 5.49 -5.69
N ALA A 73 -40.16 5.94 -6.49
CA ALA A 73 -40.06 7.25 -7.12
C ALA A 73 -41.38 7.99 -6.98
N LEU A 74 -41.31 9.23 -6.48
CA LEU A 74 -42.42 10.17 -6.43
C LEU A 74 -42.25 11.17 -7.58
N GLY A 75 -43.26 11.29 -8.42
CA GLY A 75 -43.23 12.16 -9.59
C GLY A 75 -44.56 12.88 -9.78
N LEU A 76 -44.49 14.10 -10.29
CA LEU A 76 -45.66 14.82 -10.79
C LEU A 76 -45.69 14.68 -12.30
N ASN A 77 -46.75 14.09 -12.82
CA ASN A 77 -46.97 13.94 -14.25
C ASN A 77 -47.79 15.12 -14.75
N PHE A 78 -47.31 15.75 -15.81
CA PHE A 78 -48.00 16.84 -16.50
C PHE A 78 -48.00 16.55 -17.99
N GLY A 79 -49.16 16.68 -18.64
CA GLY A 79 -49.25 16.59 -20.10
C GLY A 79 -50.47 15.84 -20.57
N ARG A 80 -50.57 15.65 -21.89
CA ARG A 80 -51.68 14.92 -22.50
C ARG A 80 -51.35 13.43 -22.49
N SER A 81 -52.17 12.65 -21.80
CA SER A 81 -52.09 11.19 -21.78
C SER A 81 -53.43 10.58 -22.19
N ILE A 82 -53.38 9.41 -22.82
CA ILE A 82 -54.59 8.66 -23.19
C ILE A 82 -55.15 8.05 -21.92
N ASN A 83 -56.40 8.38 -21.60
CA ASN A 83 -57.09 7.72 -20.52
C ASN A 83 -57.39 6.27 -20.96
N GLN A 84 -56.81 5.28 -20.28
CA GLN A 84 -56.88 3.87 -20.66
C GLN A 84 -58.30 3.28 -20.60
N THR A 85 -59.24 3.93 -19.92
CA THR A 85 -60.64 3.50 -19.81
C THR A 85 -61.53 4.10 -20.90
N THR A 86 -61.30 5.36 -21.28
CA THR A 86 -62.16 6.09 -22.24
C THR A 86 -61.53 6.25 -23.62
N ASN A 87 -60.27 5.86 -23.78
CA ASN A 87 -59.46 5.95 -25.01
C ASN A 87 -59.44 7.36 -25.66
N ILE A 88 -59.71 8.40 -24.87
CA ILE A 88 -59.64 9.79 -25.30
C ILE A 88 -58.43 10.47 -24.66
N TYR A 89 -57.84 11.41 -25.40
CA TYR A 89 -56.76 12.24 -24.88
C TYR A 89 -57.29 13.14 -23.78
N THR A 90 -56.80 12.93 -22.57
CA THR A 90 -57.09 13.81 -21.43
C THR A 90 -55.81 14.51 -21.00
N ASN A 91 -55.90 15.79 -20.64
CA ASN A 91 -54.77 16.48 -20.04
C ASN A 91 -54.65 15.98 -18.59
N THR A 92 -53.70 15.09 -18.35
CA THR A 92 -53.43 14.47 -17.05
C THR A 92 -52.43 15.31 -16.30
N GLN A 93 -52.86 15.78 -15.13
CA GLN A 93 -51.99 16.36 -14.12
C GLN A 93 -52.16 15.49 -12.89
N GLY A 94 -51.13 14.79 -12.44
CA GLY A 94 -51.31 13.75 -11.42
C GLY A 94 -50.05 13.41 -10.67
N LEU A 95 -50.21 13.10 -9.39
CA LEU A 95 -49.14 12.55 -8.57
C LEU A 95 -49.02 11.06 -8.86
N SER A 96 -47.84 10.61 -9.27
CA SER A 96 -47.51 9.19 -9.33
C SER A 96 -46.49 8.86 -8.25
N GLN A 97 -46.69 7.73 -7.60
CA GLN A 97 -45.65 7.09 -6.82
C GLN A 97 -45.66 5.60 -7.13
N PHE A 98 -44.49 4.97 -7.16
CA PHE A 98 -44.41 3.51 -7.12
C PHE A 98 -43.52 3.09 -5.97
N TYR A 99 -43.86 2.00 -5.32
CA TYR A 99 -42.96 1.22 -4.49
C TYR A 99 -42.70 -0.10 -5.20
N ASN A 100 -41.44 -0.53 -5.27
CA ASN A 100 -41.11 -1.79 -5.91
C ASN A 100 -39.94 -2.46 -5.21
N LEU A 101 -40.10 -3.72 -4.84
CA LEU A 101 -39.07 -4.60 -4.31
C LEU A 101 -38.83 -5.70 -5.35
N ASN A 102 -37.64 -5.70 -5.96
CA ASN A 102 -37.20 -6.76 -6.85
C ASN A 102 -36.19 -7.65 -6.12
N VAL A 103 -36.45 -8.95 -6.13
CA VAL A 103 -35.52 -9.99 -5.71
C VAL A 103 -35.12 -10.83 -6.92
N GLY A 104 -33.86 -11.22 -7.01
CA GLY A 104 -33.36 -12.01 -8.13
C GLY A 104 -32.24 -12.93 -7.70
N ILE A 105 -32.28 -14.19 -8.12
CA ILE A 105 -31.24 -15.17 -7.84
C ILE A 105 -30.88 -15.95 -9.09
N THR A 106 -29.59 -16.18 -9.31
CA THR A 106 -29.10 -17.09 -10.35
C THR A 106 -29.15 -18.52 -9.82
N LEU A 107 -30.03 -19.34 -10.39
CA LEU A 107 -30.17 -20.75 -10.00
C LEU A 107 -29.06 -21.61 -10.62
N PHE A 108 -28.74 -21.36 -11.88
CA PHE A 108 -27.71 -22.11 -12.59
C PHE A 108 -27.03 -21.29 -13.69
N ASN A 109 -25.70 -21.26 -13.70
CA ASN A 109 -24.91 -20.57 -14.72
C ASN A 109 -23.61 -21.31 -15.06
N TRP A 110 -23.69 -22.65 -15.16
CA TRP A 110 -22.54 -23.50 -15.49
C TRP A 110 -21.38 -23.31 -14.51
N PHE A 111 -21.73 -23.16 -13.23
CA PHE A 111 -20.80 -22.94 -12.12
C PHE A 111 -19.96 -21.66 -12.24
N ALA A 112 -20.27 -20.72 -13.13
CA ALA A 112 -19.47 -19.53 -13.32
C ALA A 112 -19.34 -18.72 -12.02
N LEU A 113 -20.43 -18.54 -11.25
CA LEU A 113 -20.36 -17.84 -9.96
C LEU A 113 -19.48 -18.58 -8.94
N ARG A 114 -19.46 -19.91 -8.96
CA ARG A 114 -18.57 -20.70 -8.10
C ARG A 114 -17.10 -20.54 -8.48
N ARG A 115 -16.80 -20.54 -9.78
CA ARG A 115 -15.43 -20.32 -10.29
C ARG A 115 -14.95 -18.88 -10.03
N ALA A 116 -15.85 -17.90 -10.08
CA ALA A 116 -15.54 -16.53 -9.67
C ALA A 116 -15.14 -16.45 -8.18
N VAL A 117 -15.84 -17.17 -7.28
CA VAL A 117 -15.47 -17.26 -5.86
C VAL A 117 -14.11 -17.92 -5.68
N GLU A 118 -13.83 -19.03 -6.37
CA GLU A 118 -12.52 -19.69 -6.33
C GLU A 118 -11.39 -18.77 -6.85
N SER A 119 -11.65 -18.03 -7.94
CA SER A 119 -10.71 -17.03 -8.48
C SER A 119 -10.38 -15.95 -7.45
N ASN A 120 -11.40 -15.34 -6.84
CA ASN A 120 -11.20 -14.28 -5.84
C ASN A 120 -10.53 -14.82 -4.56
N LYS A 121 -10.78 -16.07 -4.19
CA LYS A 121 -10.09 -16.74 -3.08
C LYS A 121 -8.58 -16.79 -3.32
N TYR A 122 -8.15 -17.33 -4.46
CA TYR A 122 -6.73 -17.41 -4.79
C TYR A 122 -6.09 -16.03 -4.97
N SER A 123 -6.83 -15.05 -5.50
CA SER A 123 -6.35 -13.66 -5.55
C SER A 123 -6.14 -13.08 -4.15
N TYR A 124 -7.04 -13.34 -3.20
CA TYR A 124 -6.87 -12.94 -1.80
C TYR A 124 -5.66 -13.63 -1.14
N GLU A 125 -5.55 -14.96 -1.28
CA GLU A 125 -4.41 -15.72 -0.74
C GLU A 125 -3.07 -15.23 -1.32
N ALA A 126 -3.03 -14.90 -2.62
CA ALA A 126 -1.84 -14.31 -3.23
C ALA A 126 -1.44 -12.98 -2.57
N GLN A 127 -2.42 -12.14 -2.22
CA GLN A 127 -2.14 -10.86 -1.56
C GLN A 127 -1.73 -11.02 -0.10
N VAL A 128 -2.20 -12.06 0.59
CA VAL A 128 -1.67 -12.41 1.92
C VAL A 128 -0.18 -12.74 1.82
N ILE A 129 0.23 -13.56 0.85
CA ILE A 129 1.65 -13.87 0.64
C ILE A 129 2.47 -12.65 0.17
N ASN A 130 1.84 -11.72 -0.57
CA ASN A 130 2.48 -10.47 -0.99
C ASN A 130 2.87 -9.59 0.21
N ILE A 131 2.14 -9.66 1.33
CA ILE A 131 2.55 -8.98 2.58
C ILE A 131 3.90 -9.50 3.06
N ASP A 132 4.12 -10.82 3.05
CA ASP A 132 5.38 -11.42 3.49
C ASP A 132 6.54 -11.07 2.54
N LYS A 133 6.26 -10.98 1.23
CA LYS A 133 7.23 -10.47 0.25
C LYS A 133 7.65 -9.03 0.58
N ILE A 134 6.67 -8.15 0.84
CA ILE A 134 6.94 -6.74 1.17
C ILE A 134 7.66 -6.59 2.51
N LYS A 135 7.30 -7.40 3.53
CA LYS A 135 8.02 -7.44 4.80
C LYS A 135 9.49 -7.77 4.60
N ASN A 136 9.79 -8.75 3.75
CA ASN A 136 11.17 -9.10 3.47
C ASN A 136 11.92 -7.99 2.73
N ASP A 137 11.30 -7.37 1.72
CA ASP A 137 11.90 -6.25 0.98
C ASP A 137 12.21 -5.07 1.92
N VAL A 138 11.28 -4.74 2.84
CA VAL A 138 11.49 -3.72 3.88
C VAL A 138 12.62 -4.12 4.82
N THR A 139 12.68 -5.37 5.26
CA THR A 139 13.74 -5.88 6.15
C THR A 139 15.12 -5.73 5.51
N LEU A 140 15.24 -6.06 4.22
CA LEU A 140 16.48 -5.92 3.47
C LEU A 140 16.90 -4.45 3.32
N ASN A 141 15.95 -3.56 3.02
CA ASN A 141 16.22 -2.13 2.91
C ASN A 141 16.62 -1.50 4.25
N VAL A 142 15.98 -1.90 5.35
CA VAL A 142 16.35 -1.47 6.71
C VAL A 142 17.77 -1.94 7.04
N ALA A 143 18.11 -3.20 6.77
CA ALA A 143 19.45 -3.73 7.00
C ALA A 143 20.53 -2.99 6.19
N ALA A 144 20.27 -2.71 4.91
CA ALA A 144 21.18 -1.95 4.05
C ALA A 144 21.42 -0.53 4.57
N ALA A 145 20.34 0.18 4.95
CA ALA A 145 20.42 1.53 5.49
C ALA A 145 21.11 1.58 6.87
N TYR A 146 20.82 0.60 7.73
CA TYR A 146 21.45 0.46 9.04
C TYR A 146 22.97 0.27 8.92
N LEU A 147 23.43 -0.65 8.06
CA LEU A 147 24.86 -0.87 7.84
C LEU A 147 25.54 0.35 7.21
N SER A 148 24.85 1.08 6.32
CA SER A 148 25.36 2.32 5.72
C SER A 148 25.52 3.43 6.76
N ALA A 149 24.57 3.56 7.70
CA ALA A 149 24.66 4.50 8.81
C ALA A 149 25.74 4.13 9.82
N LEU A 150 25.92 2.83 10.09
CA LEU A 150 26.96 2.34 10.98
C LEU A 150 28.36 2.56 10.37
N LEU A 151 28.53 2.31 9.06
CA LEU A 151 29.76 2.60 8.32
C LEU A 151 30.12 4.09 8.38
N SER A 152 29.18 5.00 8.10
CA SER A 152 29.46 6.43 8.14
C SER A 152 29.76 6.93 9.57
N LYS A 153 29.15 6.34 10.60
CA LYS A 153 29.49 6.60 12.01
C LYS A 153 30.94 6.26 12.32
N GLU A 154 31.42 5.10 11.86
CA GLU A 154 32.82 4.70 12.04
C GLU A 154 33.79 5.58 11.23
N GLN A 155 33.40 6.04 10.04
CA GLN A 155 34.21 7.00 9.27
C GLN A 155 34.38 8.33 10.02
N VAL A 156 33.35 8.82 10.72
CA VAL A 156 33.46 9.99 11.60
C VAL A 156 34.47 9.76 12.71
N THR A 157 34.42 8.60 13.36
CA THR A 157 35.38 8.23 14.42
C THR A 157 36.82 8.22 13.89
N LEU A 158 37.04 7.64 12.71
CA LEU A 158 38.37 7.62 12.10
C LEU A 158 38.86 9.03 11.71
N ALA A 159 38.00 9.85 11.10
CA ALA A 159 38.34 11.23 10.73
C ALA A 159 38.69 12.08 11.97
N LYS A 160 37.94 11.93 13.07
CA LYS A 160 38.25 12.60 14.35
C LYS A 160 39.59 12.15 14.92
N THR A 161 39.88 10.84 14.87
CA THR A 161 41.15 10.28 15.33
C THR A 161 42.33 10.84 14.52
N LYS A 162 42.17 10.97 13.20
CA LYS A 162 43.17 11.60 12.33
C LYS A 162 43.40 13.07 12.69
N LEU A 163 42.33 13.85 12.85
CA LEU A 163 42.42 15.26 13.24
C LEU A 163 43.15 15.45 14.57
N ILE A 164 42.86 14.60 15.57
CA ILE A 164 43.56 14.63 16.87
C ILE A 164 45.06 14.37 16.68
N LEU A 165 45.43 13.38 15.87
CA LEU A 165 46.82 13.07 15.58
C LEU A 165 47.53 14.22 14.87
N THR A 166 46.91 14.82 13.85
CA THR A 166 47.44 15.98 13.13
C THR A 166 47.61 17.18 14.06
N LYS A 167 46.67 17.42 14.97
CA LYS A 167 46.76 18.47 15.98
C LYS A 167 47.93 18.25 16.94
N GLN A 168 48.06 17.04 17.48
CA GLN A 168 49.19 16.70 18.36
C GLN A 168 50.53 16.92 17.65
N GLN A 169 50.62 16.57 16.36
CA GLN A 169 51.83 16.78 15.58
C GLN A 169 52.11 18.26 15.32
N LEU A 170 51.07 19.05 15.04
CA LEU A 170 51.17 20.50 14.87
C LEU A 170 51.65 21.17 16.17
N ASP A 171 51.05 20.84 17.31
CA ASP A 171 51.41 21.39 18.62
C ASP A 171 52.89 21.10 18.95
N ASN A 172 53.34 19.86 18.72
CA ASN A 172 54.74 19.48 18.89
C ASN A 172 55.68 20.25 17.93
N THR A 173 55.29 20.40 16.68
CA THR A 173 56.12 21.07 15.66
C THR A 173 56.21 22.57 15.94
N ARG A 174 55.11 23.22 16.33
CA ARG A 174 55.09 24.63 16.77
C ARG A 174 56.03 24.86 17.95
N ALA A 175 56.07 23.95 18.93
CA ALA A 175 57.03 24.02 20.03
C ALA A 175 58.49 23.94 19.55
N LEU A 176 58.79 23.06 18.58
CA LEU A 176 60.13 22.95 17.99
C LEU A 176 60.51 24.18 17.15
N VAL A 177 59.57 24.80 16.44
CA VAL A 177 59.83 26.05 15.71
C VAL A 177 60.12 27.19 16.67
N ASN A 178 59.35 27.32 17.75
CA ASN A 178 59.60 28.33 18.80
C ASN A 178 60.96 28.14 19.48
N ALA A 179 61.43 26.89 19.57
CA ALA A 179 62.78 26.55 20.03
C ALA A 179 63.87 26.72 18.95
N GLY A 180 63.52 27.15 17.73
CA GLY A 180 64.43 27.33 16.60
C GLY A 180 64.99 26.03 16.00
N SER A 181 64.42 24.87 16.36
CA SER A 181 64.94 23.55 15.97
C SER A 181 64.45 23.09 14.59
N VAL A 182 63.31 23.60 14.10
CA VAL A 182 62.75 23.26 12.78
C VAL A 182 62.19 24.51 12.08
N PRO A 183 62.07 24.53 10.74
CA PRO A 183 61.57 25.69 10.00
C PRO A 183 60.07 25.96 10.21
N GLU A 184 59.66 27.23 10.14
CA GLU A 184 58.24 27.67 10.18
C GLU A 184 57.40 27.02 9.07
N LEU A 185 58.02 26.69 7.93
CA LEU A 185 57.36 25.98 6.82
C LEU A 185 56.72 24.66 7.28
N ASN A 186 57.38 23.90 8.16
CA ASN A 186 56.86 22.63 8.66
C ASN A 186 55.57 22.83 9.48
N ALA A 187 55.50 23.90 10.28
CA ALA A 187 54.30 24.23 11.03
C ALA A 187 53.16 24.70 10.09
N ALA A 188 53.48 25.53 9.10
CA ALA A 188 52.50 25.98 8.10
C ALA A 188 51.90 24.81 7.29
N GLU A 189 52.71 23.82 6.91
CA GLU A 189 52.22 22.60 6.23
C GLU A 189 51.26 21.79 7.11
N LEU A 190 51.56 21.65 8.41
CA LEU A 190 50.68 20.97 9.36
C LEU A 190 49.41 21.76 9.66
N GLU A 191 49.44 23.09 9.61
CA GLU A 191 48.24 23.94 9.73
C GLU A 191 47.29 23.75 8.54
N VAL A 192 47.84 23.67 7.32
CA VAL A 192 47.05 23.33 6.12
C VAL A 192 46.43 21.95 6.26
N GLN A 193 47.18 20.96 6.74
CA GLN A 193 46.63 19.61 6.97
C GLN A 193 45.58 19.60 8.08
N PHE A 194 45.76 20.34 9.16
CA PHE A 194 44.78 20.45 10.24
C PHE A 194 43.47 21.06 9.73
N ALA A 195 43.52 22.11 8.91
CA ALA A 195 42.36 22.69 8.26
C ALA A 195 41.67 21.68 7.32
N THR A 196 42.46 20.91 6.55
CA THR A 196 41.96 19.86 5.64
C THR A 196 41.27 18.73 6.41
N ASP A 197 41.86 18.25 7.50
CA ASP A 197 41.30 17.20 8.34
C ASP A 197 40.05 17.68 9.09
N THR A 198 40.00 18.96 9.45
CA THR A 198 38.80 19.58 10.04
C THR A 198 37.64 19.56 9.05
N ALA A 199 37.88 19.95 7.79
CA ALA A 199 36.88 19.85 6.74
C ALA A 199 36.45 18.40 6.48
N ALA A 200 37.38 17.43 6.54
CA ALA A 200 37.08 16.01 6.39
C ALA A 200 36.16 15.48 7.52
N VAL A 201 36.35 15.93 8.76
CA VAL A 201 35.44 15.58 9.88
C VAL A 201 34.04 16.14 9.65
N ILE A 202 33.93 17.37 9.17
CA ILE A 202 32.63 17.99 8.86
C ILE A 202 31.89 17.20 7.77
N ASN A 203 32.58 16.87 6.67
CA ASN A 203 31.99 16.09 5.57
C ASN A 203 31.60 14.66 6.00
N ALA A 204 32.41 14.02 6.84
CA ALA A 204 32.08 12.71 7.40
C ALA A 204 30.84 12.79 8.31
N GLN A 205 30.73 13.85 9.13
CA GLN A 205 29.59 14.08 10.00
C GLN A 205 28.32 14.34 9.18
N GLU A 206 28.39 15.17 8.13
CA GLU A 206 27.29 15.40 7.20
C GLU A 206 26.81 14.08 6.57
N THR A 207 27.75 13.24 6.10
CA THR A 207 27.43 11.92 5.51
C THR A 207 26.73 11.01 6.52
N TYR A 208 27.18 11.01 7.78
CA TYR A 208 26.51 10.27 8.85
C TYR A 208 25.09 10.80 9.11
N ASP A 209 24.92 12.12 9.18
CA ASP A 209 23.62 12.73 9.43
C ASP A 209 22.62 12.43 8.29
N ILE A 210 23.09 12.44 7.03
CA ILE A 210 22.28 12.04 5.85
C ILE A 210 21.91 10.56 5.91
N ASN A 211 22.85 9.65 6.18
CA ASN A 211 22.55 8.21 6.26
C ASN A 211 21.61 7.90 7.44
N ASN A 212 21.77 8.61 8.56
CA ASN A 212 20.87 8.50 9.70
C ASN A 212 19.45 8.99 9.33
N LEU A 213 19.33 10.11 8.61
CA LEU A 213 18.05 10.60 8.10
C LEU A 213 17.39 9.61 7.14
N GLN A 214 18.16 8.98 6.24
CA GLN A 214 17.65 7.94 5.33
C GLN A 214 17.13 6.72 6.10
N LEU A 215 17.85 6.28 7.13
CA LEU A 215 17.39 5.20 8.00
C LEU A 215 16.08 5.57 8.70
N LYS A 216 15.98 6.78 9.29
CA LYS A 216 14.72 7.28 9.88
C LYS A 216 13.59 7.28 8.87
N ALA A 217 13.84 7.72 7.63
CA ALA A 217 12.83 7.74 6.58
C ALA A 217 12.31 6.34 6.24
N ILE A 218 13.18 5.33 6.13
CA ILE A 218 12.78 3.93 5.88
C ILE A 218 11.97 3.35 7.05
N LEU A 219 12.33 3.74 8.28
CA LEU A 219 11.58 3.40 9.50
C LEU A 219 10.26 4.18 9.63
N ASN A 220 10.02 5.18 8.77
CA ASN A 220 8.93 6.16 8.89
C ASN A 220 8.91 6.85 10.26
N LEU A 221 10.09 7.17 10.78
CA LEU A 221 10.26 8.02 11.95
C LEU A 221 10.29 9.49 11.53
N ASP A 222 9.82 10.38 12.41
CA ASP A 222 9.98 11.82 12.21
C ASP A 222 11.47 12.19 12.16
N ALA A 223 11.82 13.13 11.28
CA ALA A 223 13.19 13.56 11.06
C ALA A 223 13.83 14.12 12.36
N ALA A 224 13.01 14.84 13.15
CA ALA A 224 13.42 15.42 14.43
C ALA A 224 13.43 14.43 15.59
N ALA A 225 12.93 13.19 15.40
CA ALA A 225 12.88 12.20 16.47
C ALA A 225 14.31 11.87 16.97
N PRO A 226 14.54 11.80 18.29
CA PRO A 226 15.81 11.39 18.84
C PRO A 226 16.13 9.95 18.42
N PHE A 227 17.32 9.74 17.87
CA PHE A 227 17.74 8.46 17.32
C PHE A 227 19.24 8.29 17.52
N ASP A 228 19.63 7.40 18.42
CA ASP A 228 21.02 6.99 18.60
C ASP A 228 21.18 5.52 18.21
N LEU A 229 22.08 5.29 17.26
CA LEU A 229 22.34 3.99 16.68
C LEU A 229 23.29 3.20 17.59
N ASP A 230 22.92 1.95 17.91
CA ASP A 230 23.84 1.06 18.60
C ASP A 230 24.97 0.63 17.66
N THR A 231 26.18 0.55 18.19
CA THR A 231 27.40 0.26 17.41
C THR A 231 28.04 -1.03 17.89
N PRO A 232 27.43 -2.20 17.61
CA PRO A 232 28.08 -3.46 17.92
C PRO A 232 29.34 -3.60 17.05
N PRO A 233 30.42 -4.23 17.56
CA PRO A 233 31.61 -4.48 16.75
C PRO A 233 31.25 -5.37 15.57
N VAL A 234 31.50 -4.91 14.35
CA VAL A 234 31.14 -5.64 13.11
C VAL A 234 31.77 -7.03 13.04
N GLU A 235 32.92 -7.22 13.69
CA GLU A 235 33.61 -8.51 13.80
C GLU A 235 32.79 -9.59 14.52
N THR A 236 31.79 -9.20 15.31
CA THR A 236 30.93 -10.12 16.05
C THR A 236 29.72 -10.62 15.25
N ILE A 237 29.48 -10.07 14.05
CA ILE A 237 28.36 -10.47 13.20
C ILE A 237 28.71 -11.83 12.55
N PRO A 238 28.00 -12.92 12.89
CA PRO A 238 28.32 -14.24 12.37
C PRO A 238 27.98 -14.32 10.88
N VAL A 239 28.93 -14.76 10.05
CA VAL A 239 28.71 -15.03 8.62
C VAL A 239 28.95 -16.51 8.34
N GLU A 240 28.08 -17.13 7.56
CA GLU A 240 28.28 -18.52 7.14
C GLU A 240 29.49 -18.65 6.18
N PRO A 241 30.19 -19.80 6.16
CA PRO A 241 31.26 -20.01 5.19
C PRO A 241 30.71 -19.97 3.77
N ILE A 242 31.32 -19.13 2.92
CA ILE A 242 30.87 -18.91 1.53
C ILE A 242 30.81 -20.20 0.70
N ALA A 243 31.65 -21.19 1.03
CA ALA A 243 31.65 -22.52 0.40
C ALA A 243 30.30 -23.26 0.54
N THR A 244 29.52 -22.95 1.58
CA THR A 244 28.19 -23.54 1.83
C THR A 244 27.06 -22.80 1.11
N LEU A 245 27.38 -21.69 0.42
CA LEU A 245 26.43 -20.79 -0.23
C LEU A 245 26.58 -20.78 -1.76
N GLN A 246 26.89 -21.94 -2.36
CA GLN A 246 26.98 -22.07 -3.81
C GLN A 246 25.67 -21.62 -4.50
N PRO A 247 25.75 -20.88 -5.62
CA PRO A 247 24.61 -20.17 -6.19
C PRO A 247 23.49 -21.11 -6.65
N ASP A 248 23.82 -22.29 -7.19
CA ASP A 248 22.81 -23.26 -7.62
C ASP A 248 22.03 -23.88 -6.44
N LEU A 249 22.73 -24.20 -5.35
CA LEU A 249 22.11 -24.69 -4.13
C LEU A 249 21.19 -23.62 -3.53
N VAL A 250 21.70 -22.39 -3.37
CA VAL A 250 20.93 -21.26 -2.84
C VAL A 250 19.69 -21.00 -3.70
N TYR A 251 19.82 -21.00 -5.03
CA TYR A 251 18.70 -20.84 -5.94
C TYR A 251 17.65 -21.94 -5.77
N SER A 252 18.06 -23.21 -5.68
CA SER A 252 17.12 -24.33 -5.50
C SER A 252 16.29 -24.21 -4.21
N ILE A 253 16.91 -23.74 -3.13
CA ILE A 253 16.23 -23.49 -1.85
C ILE A 253 15.34 -22.26 -1.94
N ALA A 254 15.81 -21.19 -2.60
CA ALA A 254 15.08 -19.95 -2.79
C ALA A 254 13.76 -20.18 -3.53
N VAL A 255 13.75 -21.02 -4.57
CA VAL A 255 12.55 -21.34 -5.35
C VAL A 255 11.44 -21.94 -4.48
N GLY A 256 11.78 -22.78 -3.49
CA GLY A 256 10.80 -23.40 -2.58
C GLY A 256 10.36 -22.50 -1.40
N THR A 257 11.23 -21.56 -1.01
CA THR A 257 11.06 -20.81 0.24
C THR A 257 10.52 -19.40 0.02
N PHE A 258 10.86 -18.75 -1.10
CA PHE A 258 10.54 -17.34 -1.35
C PHE A 258 9.02 -17.09 -1.49
N PRO A 259 8.46 -16.10 -0.76
CA PRO A 259 7.05 -15.72 -0.89
C PRO A 259 6.61 -15.39 -2.32
N GLN A 260 7.50 -14.77 -3.12
CA GLN A 260 7.21 -14.40 -4.51
C GLN A 260 6.75 -15.60 -5.35
N GLN A 261 7.36 -16.78 -5.17
CA GLN A 261 7.04 -17.96 -5.98
C GLN A 261 5.67 -18.53 -5.62
N LYS A 262 5.39 -18.63 -4.32
CA LYS A 262 4.08 -19.05 -3.81
C LYS A 262 2.98 -18.09 -4.28
N MET A 263 3.24 -16.78 -4.25
CA MET A 263 2.30 -15.77 -4.75
C MET A 263 2.02 -15.95 -6.26
N ASN A 264 3.06 -16.17 -7.07
CA ASN A 264 2.91 -16.37 -8.51
C ASN A 264 2.04 -17.59 -8.85
N ASP A 265 2.22 -18.68 -8.12
CA ASP A 265 1.39 -19.89 -8.28
C ASP A 265 -0.09 -19.64 -7.94
N LEU A 266 -0.35 -18.88 -6.88
CA LEU A 266 -1.71 -18.48 -6.53
C LEU A 266 -2.33 -17.54 -7.58
N ARG A 267 -1.55 -16.61 -8.16
CA ARG A 267 -2.01 -15.73 -9.26
C ARG A 267 -2.33 -16.50 -10.53
N ILE A 268 -1.53 -17.53 -10.87
CA ILE A 268 -1.83 -18.43 -11.99
C ILE A 268 -3.12 -19.21 -11.70
N SER A 269 -3.27 -19.75 -10.49
CA SER A 269 -4.47 -20.50 -10.07
C SER A 269 -5.72 -19.64 -10.12
N ALA A 270 -5.64 -18.38 -9.64
CA ALA A 270 -6.71 -17.40 -9.76
C ALA A 270 -7.10 -17.16 -11.23
N SER A 271 -6.10 -16.92 -12.09
CA SER A 271 -6.32 -16.67 -13.52
C SER A 271 -6.96 -17.87 -14.23
N GLN A 272 -6.58 -19.11 -13.87
CA GLN A 272 -7.20 -20.33 -14.41
C GLN A 272 -8.68 -20.44 -14.01
N LYS A 273 -9.01 -20.14 -12.74
CA LYS A 273 -10.41 -20.10 -12.29
C LYS A 273 -11.21 -19.00 -12.96
N TYR A 274 -10.57 -17.89 -13.30
CA TYR A 274 -11.19 -16.83 -14.11
C TYR A 274 -11.48 -17.28 -15.56
N VAL A 275 -10.64 -18.13 -16.15
CA VAL A 275 -10.93 -18.78 -17.45
C VAL A 275 -12.19 -19.64 -17.35
N ASP A 276 -12.31 -20.46 -16.30
CA ASP A 276 -13.52 -21.28 -16.08
C ASP A 276 -14.78 -20.43 -15.87
N TYR A 277 -14.66 -19.32 -15.14
CA TYR A 277 -15.74 -18.34 -14.97
C TYR A 277 -16.20 -17.76 -16.32
N THR A 278 -15.27 -17.28 -17.14
CA THR A 278 -15.60 -16.70 -18.46
C THR A 278 -16.14 -17.76 -19.43
N ARG A 279 -15.70 -19.02 -19.30
CA ARG A 279 -16.24 -20.16 -20.06
C ARG A 279 -17.70 -20.41 -19.74
N GLY A 280 -18.09 -20.42 -18.46
CA GLY A 280 -19.47 -20.62 -18.05
C GLY A 280 -20.44 -19.57 -18.60
N ARG A 281 -19.94 -18.35 -18.83
CA ARG A 281 -20.71 -17.24 -19.45
C ARG A 281 -20.99 -17.40 -20.95
N LEU A 282 -20.43 -18.43 -21.60
CA LEU A 282 -20.75 -18.79 -22.98
C LEU A 282 -22.07 -19.55 -23.09
N TYR A 283 -22.60 -20.04 -21.97
CA TYR A 283 -23.73 -20.95 -21.94
C TYR A 283 -24.97 -20.32 -21.30
N PRO A 284 -26.16 -20.94 -21.45
CA PRO A 284 -27.40 -20.42 -20.86
C PRO A 284 -27.33 -20.23 -19.35
N THR A 285 -27.98 -19.18 -18.86
CA THR A 285 -28.14 -18.92 -17.42
C THR A 285 -29.61 -19.03 -17.05
N LEU A 286 -29.91 -19.81 -16.02
CA LEU A 286 -31.23 -19.92 -15.41
C LEU A 286 -31.28 -19.10 -14.12
N SER A 287 -32.24 -18.19 -14.03
CA SER A 287 -32.47 -17.33 -12.87
C SER A 287 -33.92 -17.41 -12.42
N ALA A 288 -34.16 -17.13 -11.15
CA ALA A 288 -35.48 -16.85 -10.60
C ALA A 288 -35.55 -15.39 -10.19
N TYR A 289 -36.71 -14.76 -10.38
CA TYR A 289 -36.96 -13.40 -9.93
C TYR A 289 -38.33 -13.29 -9.28
N GLY A 290 -38.44 -12.35 -8.36
CA GLY A 290 -39.68 -11.93 -7.73
C GLY A 290 -39.76 -10.42 -7.73
N ALA A 291 -40.92 -9.86 -8.01
CA ALA A 291 -41.20 -8.44 -7.89
C ALA A 291 -42.46 -8.25 -7.06
N LEU A 292 -42.35 -7.43 -6.02
CA LEU A 292 -43.48 -6.91 -5.28
C LEU A 292 -43.55 -5.42 -5.59
N GLY A 293 -44.74 -4.84 -5.70
CA GLY A 293 -44.83 -3.40 -5.84
C GLY A 293 -46.22 -2.88 -5.99
N ASP A 294 -46.35 -1.57 -5.91
CA ASP A 294 -47.58 -0.85 -6.20
C ASP A 294 -47.32 0.20 -7.28
N ASN A 295 -48.40 0.67 -7.89
CA ASN A 295 -48.38 1.86 -8.73
C ASN A 295 -49.53 2.76 -8.30
N PHE A 296 -49.20 3.81 -7.54
CA PHE A 296 -50.14 4.86 -7.16
C PHE A 296 -50.16 5.94 -8.22
N PHE A 297 -51.37 6.29 -8.67
CA PHE A 297 -51.60 7.45 -9.53
C PHE A 297 -52.86 8.16 -9.06
N ASN A 298 -52.74 9.43 -8.67
CA ASN A 298 -53.87 10.26 -8.29
C ASN A 298 -53.96 11.48 -9.21
N ASN A 299 -55.11 11.63 -9.87
CA ASN A 299 -55.36 12.73 -10.79
C ASN A 299 -55.70 14.00 -9.99
N LEU A 300 -54.98 15.09 -10.26
CA LEU A 300 -55.20 16.42 -9.67
C LEU A 300 -56.45 17.12 -10.23
N ARG A 301 -57.15 16.49 -11.18
CA ARG A 301 -58.42 16.98 -11.73
C ARG A 301 -59.54 16.00 -11.37
N HIS A 302 -60.60 16.52 -10.78
CA HIS A 302 -61.82 15.77 -10.51
C HIS A 302 -62.93 16.22 -11.45
N VAL A 303 -63.83 15.30 -11.78
CA VAL A 303 -64.99 15.56 -12.64
C VAL A 303 -66.11 16.10 -11.78
N GLU A 304 -66.40 17.38 -11.94
CA GLU A 304 -67.56 18.02 -11.32
C GLU A 304 -68.70 18.04 -12.35
N TYR A 305 -69.75 17.25 -12.10
CA TYR A 305 -70.91 17.25 -12.97
C TYR A 305 -71.75 18.50 -12.66
N GLN A 306 -71.73 19.49 -13.54
CA GLN A 306 -72.79 20.49 -13.55
C GLN A 306 -73.92 19.94 -14.43
N SER A 307 -75.05 19.62 -13.82
CA SER A 307 -76.29 19.36 -14.54
C SER A 307 -76.84 20.69 -15.06
N ILE A 308 -76.27 21.20 -16.16
CA ILE A 308 -77.00 22.17 -16.96
C ILE A 308 -78.09 21.36 -17.65
N ILE A 309 -79.33 21.43 -17.15
CA ILE A 309 -80.50 20.92 -17.87
C ILE A 309 -80.71 21.85 -19.06
N THR A 310 -79.90 21.71 -20.11
CA THR A 310 -80.28 22.22 -21.41
C THR A 310 -81.29 21.22 -21.93
N ALA A 311 -82.56 21.45 -21.60
CA ALA A 311 -83.69 20.72 -22.13
C ALA A 311 -83.73 20.91 -23.65
N THR A 312 -82.98 20.10 -24.40
CA THR A 312 -83.20 19.97 -25.84
C THR A 312 -84.41 19.06 -26.00
N ASN A 313 -85.49 19.59 -26.57
CA ASN A 313 -86.70 18.84 -26.85
C ASN A 313 -86.37 17.75 -27.90
N GLY A 314 -86.18 16.51 -27.45
CA GLY A 314 -86.23 15.34 -28.32
C GLY A 314 -87.67 14.89 -28.50
N TYR A 315 -87.98 14.21 -29.59
CA TYR A 315 -89.30 13.59 -29.79
C TYR A 315 -89.10 12.07 -29.81
N ALA A 316 -89.80 11.35 -28.94
CA ALA A 316 -89.90 9.89 -28.97
C ALA A 316 -91.22 9.51 -29.66
N LEU A 317 -91.18 8.46 -30.49
CA LEU A 317 -92.37 7.89 -31.13
C LEU A 317 -93.02 6.88 -30.18
N ASN A 318 -94.33 6.99 -29.98
CA ASN A 318 -95.11 5.96 -29.32
C ASN A 318 -95.17 4.73 -30.25
N PRO A 319 -94.62 3.58 -29.86
CA PRO A 319 -94.50 2.42 -30.75
C PRO A 319 -95.84 1.75 -31.08
N ILE A 320 -96.94 2.14 -30.45
CA ILE A 320 -98.28 1.57 -30.69
C ILE A 320 -99.16 2.52 -31.51
N THR A 321 -99.15 3.82 -31.20
CA THR A 321 -100.00 4.82 -31.88
C THR A 321 -99.27 5.63 -32.95
N ASN A 322 -97.94 5.53 -33.01
CA ASN A 322 -97.05 6.27 -33.91
C ASN A 322 -97.05 7.81 -33.73
N ASP A 323 -97.59 8.30 -32.60
CA ASP A 323 -97.55 9.72 -32.24
C ASP A 323 -96.20 10.10 -31.62
N GLN A 324 -95.69 11.28 -31.95
CA GLN A 324 -94.49 11.85 -31.32
C GLN A 324 -94.83 12.59 -30.03
N TYR A 325 -94.16 12.25 -28.93
CA TYR A 325 -94.21 12.98 -27.66
C TYR A 325 -92.82 13.50 -27.27
N GLN A 326 -92.77 14.69 -26.68
CA GLN A 326 -91.51 15.31 -26.28
C GLN A 326 -90.89 14.59 -25.08
N VAL A 327 -89.59 14.33 -25.18
CA VAL A 327 -88.74 13.81 -24.12
C VAL A 327 -87.56 14.74 -23.91
N PHE A 328 -87.30 15.09 -22.66
CA PHE A 328 -86.17 15.92 -22.28
C PHE A 328 -84.91 15.05 -22.22
N ILE A 329 -83.93 15.36 -23.06
CA ILE A 329 -82.64 14.68 -23.05
C ILE A 329 -81.71 15.50 -22.15
N THR A 330 -81.21 14.89 -21.07
CA THR A 330 -80.15 15.48 -20.25
C THR A 330 -78.80 15.06 -20.80
N ASN A 331 -77.96 16.02 -21.19
CA ASN A 331 -76.59 15.73 -21.61
C ASN A 331 -75.62 16.31 -20.57
N PRO A 332 -75.21 15.51 -19.56
CA PRO A 332 -74.27 16.00 -18.55
C PRO A 332 -72.93 16.33 -19.22
N ASN A 333 -72.56 17.60 -19.25
CA ASN A 333 -71.23 18.02 -19.67
C ASN A 333 -70.30 18.03 -18.45
N PRO A 334 -69.29 17.16 -18.38
CA PRO A 334 -68.35 17.15 -17.28
C PRO A 334 -67.52 18.46 -17.27
N VAL A 335 -67.52 19.17 -16.15
CA VAL A 335 -66.64 20.32 -15.91
C VAL A 335 -65.45 19.86 -15.07
N TYR A 336 -64.23 20.14 -15.52
CA TYR A 336 -63.00 19.71 -14.83
C TYR A 336 -62.41 20.86 -14.00
N SER A 337 -62.50 20.79 -12.68
CA SER A 337 -61.86 21.75 -11.77
C SER A 337 -60.47 21.28 -11.30
N SER A 338 -59.56 22.23 -11.04
CA SER A 338 -58.20 21.94 -10.55
C SER A 338 -58.22 21.76 -9.04
N GLN A 339 -57.64 20.67 -8.53
CA GLN A 339 -57.48 20.46 -7.09
C GLN A 339 -56.14 20.98 -6.56
N SER A 340 -56.08 21.29 -5.26
CA SER A 340 -54.84 21.60 -4.56
C SER A 340 -53.89 20.39 -4.57
N ILE A 341 -52.58 20.65 -4.67
CA ILE A 341 -51.54 19.62 -4.63
C ILE A 341 -51.58 18.77 -3.36
N TRP A 342 -52.09 19.31 -2.24
CA TRP A 342 -52.25 18.56 -0.99
C TRP A 342 -53.36 17.50 -1.06
N LYS A 343 -54.35 17.68 -1.93
CA LYS A 343 -55.37 16.66 -2.19
C LYS A 343 -54.86 15.50 -3.05
N ALA A 344 -53.74 15.69 -3.76
CA ALA A 344 -53.06 14.60 -4.49
C ALA A 344 -52.59 13.47 -3.58
N PHE A 345 -52.37 13.78 -2.29
CA PHE A 345 -51.99 12.83 -1.25
C PHE A 345 -53.20 12.21 -0.53
N GLN A 346 -54.45 12.47 -0.94
CA GLN A 346 -55.60 11.74 -0.42
C GLN A 346 -55.54 10.27 -0.86
N GLY A 347 -55.70 9.33 0.08
CA GLY A 347 -55.48 7.89 -0.14
C GLY A 347 -54.01 7.45 -0.12
N TYR A 348 -53.08 8.36 0.18
CA TYR A 348 -51.66 8.05 0.38
C TYR A 348 -51.49 7.19 1.64
N GLY A 349 -50.88 6.00 1.49
CA GLY A 349 -50.75 5.00 2.55
C GLY A 349 -51.62 3.75 2.32
N ASP A 350 -52.85 3.91 1.83
CA ASP A 350 -53.76 2.79 1.49
C ASP A 350 -53.45 2.19 0.10
N GLN A 351 -52.51 2.77 -0.63
CA GLN A 351 -52.11 2.32 -1.97
C GLN A 351 -51.55 0.88 -1.99
N MET A 352 -50.88 0.46 -0.90
CA MET A 352 -50.27 -0.87 -0.82
C MET A 352 -51.27 -1.97 -0.43
N SER A 353 -52.49 -1.62 0.00
CA SER A 353 -53.59 -2.60 0.07
C SER A 353 -54.41 -2.64 -1.22
N ASN A 354 -54.53 -1.49 -1.91
CA ASN A 354 -55.39 -1.35 -3.08
C ASN A 354 -54.73 -1.74 -4.42
N ASN A 355 -53.41 -1.51 -4.57
CA ASN A 355 -52.71 -1.64 -5.86
C ASN A 355 -51.49 -2.57 -5.78
N PHE A 356 -51.45 -3.48 -4.79
CA PHE A 356 -50.33 -4.40 -4.60
C PHE A 356 -50.27 -5.48 -5.68
N GLY A 357 -49.24 -5.42 -6.50
CA GLY A 357 -48.87 -6.41 -7.49
C GLY A 357 -47.78 -7.35 -6.98
N GLN A 358 -47.88 -8.62 -7.37
CA GLN A 358 -46.88 -9.64 -7.10
C GLN A 358 -46.56 -10.36 -8.39
N GLN A 359 -45.27 -10.59 -8.64
CA GLN A 359 -44.80 -11.38 -9.76
C GLN A 359 -43.69 -12.31 -9.28
N VAL A 360 -43.75 -13.58 -9.68
CA VAL A 360 -42.64 -14.53 -9.56
C VAL A 360 -42.45 -15.17 -10.91
N GLY A 361 -41.21 -15.36 -11.32
CA GLY A 361 -40.90 -15.95 -12.62
C GLY A 361 -39.55 -16.64 -12.66
N LEU A 362 -39.41 -17.55 -13.63
CA LEU A 362 -38.14 -18.12 -14.03
C LEU A 362 -37.72 -17.48 -15.35
N GLN A 363 -36.43 -17.18 -15.48
CA GLN A 363 -35.86 -16.60 -16.69
C GLN A 363 -34.69 -17.46 -17.17
N LEU A 364 -34.77 -17.90 -18.43
CA LEU A 364 -33.67 -18.56 -19.13
C LEU A 364 -33.06 -17.59 -20.14
N ASN A 365 -31.82 -17.19 -19.90
CA ASN A 365 -31.07 -16.31 -20.80
C ASN A 365 -30.05 -17.11 -21.62
N ILE A 366 -30.27 -17.22 -22.93
CA ILE A 366 -29.40 -17.95 -23.87
C ILE A 366 -28.63 -16.93 -24.73
N PRO A 367 -27.32 -16.73 -24.51
CA PRO A 367 -26.54 -15.81 -25.34
C PRO A 367 -26.26 -16.42 -26.72
N ILE A 368 -27.04 -16.04 -27.73
CA ILE A 368 -26.85 -16.51 -29.12
C ILE A 368 -25.76 -15.69 -29.82
N PHE A 369 -25.93 -14.37 -29.83
CA PHE A 369 -24.95 -13.44 -30.39
C PHE A 369 -24.93 -12.14 -29.58
N ASN A 370 -23.78 -11.81 -29.00
CA ASN A 370 -23.54 -10.61 -28.20
C ASN A 370 -22.35 -9.80 -28.74
N GLY A 371 -22.24 -9.70 -30.07
CA GLY A 371 -21.12 -9.03 -30.73
C GLY A 371 -19.77 -9.71 -30.49
N ASN A 372 -19.75 -11.04 -30.35
CA ASN A 372 -18.56 -11.85 -30.05
C ASN A 372 -17.87 -11.53 -28.70
N SER A 373 -18.52 -10.76 -27.82
CA SER A 373 -17.92 -10.27 -26.57
C SER A 373 -17.59 -11.40 -25.60
N ALA A 374 -18.50 -12.37 -25.39
CA ALA A 374 -18.26 -13.46 -24.44
C ALA A 374 -17.12 -14.39 -24.90
N ARG A 375 -17.06 -14.73 -26.18
CA ARG A 375 -15.97 -15.53 -26.76
C ARG A 375 -14.62 -14.79 -26.68
N THR A 376 -14.62 -13.48 -26.94
CA THR A 376 -13.42 -12.65 -26.82
C THR A 376 -12.94 -12.58 -25.37
N ASN A 377 -13.83 -12.41 -24.40
CA ASN A 377 -13.47 -12.38 -22.99
C ASN A 377 -12.89 -13.71 -22.50
N TYR A 378 -13.42 -14.84 -22.97
CA TYR A 378 -12.84 -16.16 -22.70
C TYR A 378 -11.42 -16.29 -23.27
N LYS A 379 -11.19 -15.89 -24.53
CA LYS A 379 -9.85 -15.88 -25.13
C LYS A 379 -8.88 -14.94 -24.39
N LYS A 380 -9.34 -13.74 -23.99
CA LYS A 380 -8.56 -12.81 -23.16
C LYS A 380 -8.17 -13.45 -21.82
N ALA A 381 -9.09 -14.15 -21.17
CA ALA A 381 -8.78 -14.86 -19.93
C ALA A 381 -7.70 -15.93 -20.12
N GLN A 382 -7.71 -16.67 -21.24
CA GLN A 382 -6.66 -17.64 -21.56
C GLN A 382 -5.29 -16.96 -21.76
N LEU A 383 -5.28 -15.82 -22.46
CA LEU A 383 -4.06 -15.01 -22.62
C LEU A 383 -3.55 -14.47 -21.28
N ASN A 384 -4.45 -14.09 -20.36
CA ASN A 384 -4.05 -13.65 -19.01
C ASN A 384 -3.38 -14.78 -18.22
N VAL A 385 -3.79 -16.05 -18.39
CA VAL A 385 -3.08 -17.19 -17.79
C VAL A 385 -1.67 -17.33 -18.39
N ALA A 386 -1.54 -17.20 -19.71
CA ALA A 386 -0.22 -17.23 -20.35
C ALA A 386 0.67 -16.07 -19.87
N SER A 387 0.11 -14.87 -19.73
CA SER A 387 0.79 -13.71 -19.16
C SER A 387 1.25 -13.95 -17.72
N ALA A 388 0.39 -14.52 -16.85
CA ALA A 388 0.75 -14.85 -15.47
C ALA A 388 1.87 -15.88 -15.38
N LYS A 389 1.90 -16.86 -16.28
CA LYS A 389 3.01 -17.83 -16.39
C LYS A 389 4.32 -17.15 -16.81
N LEU A 390 4.27 -16.28 -17.82
CA LEU A 390 5.44 -15.52 -18.25
C LEU A 390 5.96 -14.59 -17.14
N THR A 391 5.08 -13.99 -16.34
CA THR A 391 5.49 -13.23 -15.15
C THR A 391 6.21 -14.12 -14.15
N LYS A 392 5.71 -15.33 -13.87
CA LYS A 392 6.42 -16.30 -13.02
C LYS A 392 7.79 -16.65 -13.58
N ASP A 393 7.89 -16.91 -14.88
CA ASP A 393 9.17 -17.25 -15.53
C ASP A 393 10.17 -16.08 -15.45
N ASN A 394 9.70 -14.85 -15.67
CA ASN A 394 10.52 -13.64 -15.50
C ASN A 394 11.01 -13.48 -14.05
N ASP A 395 10.13 -13.68 -13.07
CA ASP A 395 10.49 -13.62 -11.65
C ASP A 395 11.48 -14.72 -11.25
N LEU A 396 11.37 -15.92 -11.83
CA LEU A 396 12.34 -17.01 -11.64
C LEU A 396 13.71 -16.66 -12.23
N LEU A 397 13.75 -16.03 -13.41
CA LEU A 397 14.98 -15.55 -14.04
C LEU A 397 15.62 -14.44 -13.21
N ASN A 398 14.83 -13.46 -12.74
CA ASN A 398 15.30 -12.37 -11.88
C ASN A 398 15.83 -12.91 -10.55
N LEU A 399 15.16 -13.89 -9.94
CA LEU A 399 15.63 -14.57 -8.74
C LEU A 399 16.97 -15.27 -9.00
N LYS A 400 17.09 -16.02 -10.11
CA LYS A 400 18.33 -16.70 -10.47
C LYS A 400 19.48 -15.70 -10.67
N GLN A 401 19.25 -14.64 -11.44
CA GLN A 401 20.23 -13.59 -11.66
C GLN A 401 20.63 -12.90 -10.36
N GLY A 402 19.66 -12.56 -9.50
CA GLY A 402 19.88 -11.95 -8.19
C GLY A 402 20.73 -12.81 -7.26
N VAL A 403 20.48 -14.13 -7.20
CA VAL A 403 21.30 -15.08 -6.42
C VAL A 403 22.73 -15.15 -6.95
N TYR A 404 22.91 -15.28 -8.26
CA TYR A 404 24.24 -15.34 -8.87
C TYR A 404 25.01 -14.04 -8.65
N GLN A 405 24.36 -12.88 -8.82
CA GLN A 405 24.97 -11.58 -8.58
C GLN A 405 25.33 -11.41 -7.10
N ALA A 406 24.45 -11.81 -6.17
CA ALA A 406 24.73 -11.79 -4.74
C ALA A 406 25.95 -12.66 -4.39
N TYR A 407 26.05 -13.86 -4.97
CA TYR A 407 27.19 -14.76 -4.79
C TYR A 407 28.51 -14.12 -5.27
N TYR A 408 28.57 -13.64 -6.51
CA TYR A 408 29.79 -13.02 -7.04
C TYR A 408 30.16 -11.74 -6.30
N ASN A 409 29.18 -10.94 -5.88
CA ASN A 409 29.44 -9.76 -5.04
C ASN A 409 30.00 -10.17 -3.67
N ALA A 410 29.48 -11.23 -3.05
CA ALA A 410 29.98 -11.75 -1.78
C ALA A 410 31.44 -12.23 -1.91
N VAL A 411 31.75 -13.04 -2.93
CA VAL A 411 33.12 -13.50 -3.21
C VAL A 411 34.07 -12.31 -3.41
N ALA A 412 33.70 -11.36 -4.27
CA ALA A 412 34.53 -10.19 -4.55
C ALA A 412 34.72 -9.31 -3.30
N SER A 413 33.69 -9.13 -2.47
CA SER A 413 33.78 -8.36 -1.23
C SER A 413 34.69 -9.03 -0.19
N MET A 414 34.68 -10.37 -0.12
CA MET A 414 35.58 -11.15 0.74
C MET A 414 37.04 -10.94 0.33
N GLU A 415 37.35 -11.10 -0.95
CA GLU A 415 38.71 -10.92 -1.47
C GLU A 415 39.21 -9.48 -1.29
N LYS A 416 38.34 -8.49 -1.52
CA LYS A 416 38.64 -7.08 -1.26
C LYS A 416 38.91 -6.82 0.22
N PHE A 417 38.14 -7.40 1.12
CA PHE A 417 38.36 -7.25 2.56
C PHE A 417 39.73 -7.81 2.97
N GLU A 418 40.08 -9.03 2.53
CA GLU A 418 41.38 -9.63 2.79
C GLU A 418 42.56 -8.83 2.20
N ALA A 419 42.41 -8.31 0.97
CA ALA A 419 43.44 -7.48 0.33
C ALA A 419 43.65 -6.15 1.08
N ASN A 420 42.57 -5.45 1.43
CA ASN A 420 42.65 -4.18 2.17
C ASN A 420 43.22 -4.41 3.58
N LYS A 421 42.89 -5.53 4.23
CA LYS A 421 43.43 -5.88 5.55
C LYS A 421 44.96 -5.96 5.52
N LYS A 422 45.52 -6.58 4.48
CA LYS A 422 46.97 -6.60 4.25
C LYS A 422 47.52 -5.20 3.96
N ALA A 423 46.80 -4.38 3.19
CA ALA A 423 47.21 -3.00 2.89
C ALA A 423 47.30 -2.14 4.16
N VAL A 424 46.37 -2.27 5.10
CA VAL A 424 46.45 -1.58 6.41
C VAL A 424 47.67 -2.01 7.19
N ILE A 425 47.95 -3.32 7.29
CA ILE A 425 49.13 -3.82 8.03
C ILE A 425 50.43 -3.22 7.47
N VAL A 426 50.55 -3.14 6.13
CA VAL A 426 51.72 -2.55 5.48
C VAL A 426 51.78 -1.04 5.69
N ALA A 427 50.65 -0.34 5.54
CA ALA A 427 50.57 1.11 5.72
C ALA A 427 50.86 1.52 7.18
N GLU A 428 50.40 0.73 8.16
CA GLU A 428 50.70 0.94 9.59
C GLU A 428 52.19 0.83 9.87
N LYS A 429 52.84 -0.20 9.33
CA LYS A 429 54.29 -0.35 9.44
C LYS A 429 55.05 0.79 8.75
N SER A 430 54.61 1.21 7.56
CA SER A 430 55.22 2.34 6.84
C SER A 430 55.10 3.64 7.65
N PHE A 431 53.92 3.90 8.21
CA PHE A 431 53.66 5.09 9.02
C PHE A 431 54.44 5.07 10.34
N ASP A 432 54.56 3.92 11.01
CA ASP A 432 55.40 3.78 12.21
C ASP A 432 56.88 4.10 11.92
N LEU A 433 57.43 3.56 10.83
CA LEU A 433 58.80 3.85 10.40
C LEU A 433 58.96 5.32 10.01
N ALA A 434 57.99 5.90 9.30
CA ALA A 434 57.98 7.31 8.93
C ALA A 434 57.95 8.21 10.17
N THR A 435 57.10 7.89 11.15
CA THR A 435 56.98 8.61 12.43
C THR A 435 58.30 8.60 13.19
N LYS A 436 58.95 7.43 13.30
CA LYS A 436 60.26 7.30 13.97
C LYS A 436 61.33 8.15 13.29
N ARG A 437 61.40 8.13 11.95
CA ARG A 437 62.36 8.94 11.17
C ARG A 437 62.05 10.44 11.26
N TYR A 438 60.78 10.81 11.27
CA TYR A 438 60.34 12.21 11.42
C TYR A 438 60.75 12.77 12.78
N ASN A 439 60.52 12.01 13.86
CA ASN A 439 60.84 12.43 15.23
C ASN A 439 62.34 12.66 15.47
N ILE A 440 63.21 12.05 14.67
CA ILE A 440 64.68 12.27 14.71
C ILE A 440 65.18 13.22 13.61
N GLY A 441 64.27 13.92 12.91
CA GLY A 441 64.61 14.89 11.86
C GLY A 441 65.12 14.29 10.54
N MET A 442 65.00 12.97 10.34
CA MET A 442 65.44 12.27 9.13
C MET A 442 64.36 12.12 8.04
N LEU A 443 63.17 12.69 8.27
CA LEU A 443 62.06 12.71 7.32
C LEU A 443 61.46 14.12 7.30
N ASN A 444 61.11 14.63 6.11
CA ASN A 444 60.43 15.91 5.99
C ASN A 444 58.93 15.77 6.38
N THR A 445 58.26 16.91 6.58
CA THR A 445 56.85 16.95 6.98
C THR A 445 55.93 16.42 5.88
N ILE A 446 56.20 16.72 4.61
CA ILE A 446 55.40 16.25 3.47
C ILE A 446 55.37 14.72 3.38
N ASP A 447 56.52 14.06 3.53
CA ASP A 447 56.64 12.59 3.47
C ASP A 447 55.97 11.94 4.69
N TYR A 448 56.08 12.57 5.87
CA TYR A 448 55.33 12.14 7.05
C TYR A 448 53.82 12.21 6.81
N LEU A 449 53.32 13.35 6.33
CA LEU A 449 51.91 13.57 5.99
C LEU A 449 51.42 12.61 4.91
N THR A 450 52.26 12.34 3.90
CA THR A 450 51.95 11.37 2.84
C THR A 450 51.75 9.97 3.43
N ASN A 451 52.63 9.52 4.32
CA ASN A 451 52.47 8.22 4.99
C ASN A 451 51.26 8.18 5.93
N GLN A 452 50.97 9.27 6.64
CA GLN A 452 49.77 9.41 7.49
C GLN A 452 48.49 9.30 6.65
N ASN A 453 48.44 10.01 5.53
CA ASN A 453 47.32 10.00 4.59
C ASN A 453 47.13 8.62 3.97
N ASN A 454 48.21 7.95 3.57
CA ASN A 454 48.16 6.57 3.04
C ASN A 454 47.58 5.59 4.06
N LEU A 455 48.00 5.67 5.33
CA LEU A 455 47.42 4.86 6.40
C LEU A 455 45.93 5.16 6.61
N PHE A 456 45.56 6.44 6.66
CA PHE A 456 44.16 6.84 6.81
C PHE A 456 43.29 6.28 5.68
N THR A 457 43.71 6.43 4.43
CA THR A 457 43.01 5.87 3.26
C THR A 457 42.92 4.35 3.33
N ALA A 458 43.99 3.65 3.72
CA ALA A 458 43.96 2.20 3.88
C ALA A 458 42.95 1.76 4.95
N ARG A 459 42.89 2.45 6.10
CA ARG A 459 41.92 2.17 7.17
C ARG A 459 40.48 2.41 6.73
N ILE A 460 40.21 3.51 6.01
CA ILE A 460 38.88 3.76 5.40
C ILE A 460 38.51 2.62 4.44
N ASN A 461 39.43 2.18 3.59
CA ASN A 461 39.16 1.14 2.60
C ASN A 461 38.88 -0.23 3.24
N VAL A 462 39.61 -0.61 4.30
CA VAL A 462 39.31 -1.82 5.08
C VAL A 462 37.94 -1.73 5.71
N LEU A 463 37.62 -0.60 6.33
CA LEU A 463 36.33 -0.38 6.97
C LEU A 463 35.19 -0.54 5.95
N ILE A 464 35.27 0.15 4.81
CA ILE A 464 34.28 0.02 3.73
C ILE A 464 34.16 -1.44 3.26
N ALA A 465 35.30 -2.11 3.03
CA ALA A 465 35.31 -3.49 2.56
C ALA A 465 34.74 -4.49 3.59
N GLN A 466 34.94 -4.25 4.89
CA GLN A 466 34.41 -5.08 5.96
C GLN A 466 32.87 -5.01 6.01
N TYR A 467 32.32 -3.79 5.97
CA TYR A 467 30.88 -3.57 5.97
C TYR A 467 30.22 -4.08 4.69
N ASP A 468 30.84 -3.87 3.52
CA ASP A 468 30.34 -4.43 2.26
C ASP A 468 30.35 -5.96 2.32
N TYR A 469 31.43 -6.59 2.79
CA TYR A 469 31.51 -8.05 2.94
C TYR A 469 30.39 -8.61 3.83
N VAL A 470 30.20 -8.05 5.02
CA VAL A 470 29.12 -8.48 5.93
C VAL A 470 27.76 -8.30 5.26
N PHE A 471 27.51 -7.17 4.61
CA PHE A 471 26.24 -6.93 3.92
C PHE A 471 26.01 -7.93 2.78
N ARG A 472 26.98 -8.15 1.90
CA ARG A 472 26.84 -9.09 0.77
C ARG A 472 26.61 -10.52 1.25
N MET A 473 27.28 -10.94 2.31
CA MET A 473 27.06 -12.25 2.92
C MET A 473 25.63 -12.38 3.46
N LYS A 474 25.12 -11.36 4.16
CA LYS A 474 23.76 -11.37 4.71
C LYS A 474 22.68 -11.37 3.64
N VAL A 475 22.90 -10.66 2.53
CA VAL A 475 22.02 -10.71 1.35
C VAL A 475 21.98 -12.13 0.78
N LEU A 476 23.13 -12.82 0.70
CA LEU A 476 23.21 -14.19 0.19
C LEU A 476 22.55 -15.21 1.14
N GLU A 477 22.74 -15.06 2.45
CA GLU A 477 22.04 -15.86 3.48
C GLU A 477 20.52 -15.65 3.44
N TYR A 478 20.07 -14.42 3.15
CA TYR A 478 18.66 -14.12 2.94
C TYR A 478 18.08 -14.90 1.74
N TYR A 479 18.81 -14.99 0.62
CA TYR A 479 18.39 -15.83 -0.52
C TYR A 479 18.30 -17.32 -0.19
N LYS A 480 19.07 -17.82 0.77
CA LYS A 480 18.96 -19.20 1.29
C LYS A 480 17.74 -19.42 2.18
N GLY A 481 17.00 -18.36 2.54
CA GLY A 481 15.79 -18.46 3.37
C GLY A 481 16.04 -18.50 4.88
N LEU A 482 17.25 -18.15 5.33
CA LEU A 482 17.60 -18.11 6.76
C LEU A 482 17.07 -16.86 7.48
N GLY A 483 16.44 -15.94 6.75
CA GLY A 483 16.11 -14.60 7.22
C GLY A 483 17.35 -13.73 7.43
N ILE A 484 17.17 -12.43 7.67
CA ILE A 484 18.29 -11.56 8.06
C ILE A 484 18.45 -11.68 9.57
N LYS A 485 19.40 -12.51 10.01
CA LYS A 485 19.90 -12.51 11.39
C LYS A 485 21.25 -11.78 11.38
N LEU A 486 21.29 -10.61 11.98
CA LEU A 486 22.44 -9.71 12.03
C LEU A 486 22.85 -9.54 13.50
#